data_AF-A0A0F4Q8Y6-F1
#
_entry.id   AF-A0A0F4Q8Y6-F1
#
_cell.length_a   1.000
_cell.length_b   1.000
_cell.length_c   1.000
_cell.angle_alpha   90.00
_cell.angle_beta   90.00
_cell.angle_gamma   90.00
#
_symmetry.space_group_name_H-M   'P 1'
#
loop_
_entity.id
_entity.type
_entity.pdbx_description
1 polymer ?
#
loop_
_entity_poly.entity_id
_entity_poly.type
_entity_poly.pdbx_seq_one_letter_code
_entity_poly.pdbx_strand_id
1 'polypeptide(L)'
;MTETHITPEQEKALVEGKDILASKQDALLQLGQIQAFNFVGKLVTVTELKIVQQIKESKSYKGLTYRDENGKVVTVTTWEECCKHFLSTDVQNIDNRLRNLQQFGEEFFEQAQQMKLGYRDLRSLRQLPEEDQALVIESEAVEAGDKDAVKQLIDDLKAKHKKE
;
A
#
# COMPACT_ATOMS: atom_id res chain seq x y z
N MET A 1 -59.55 17.82 12.81
CA MET A 1 -58.12 17.62 12.53
C MET A 1 -57.42 17.69 13.87
N THR A 2 -57.05 16.55 14.44
CA THR A 2 -56.35 16.48 15.73
C THR A 2 -54.90 16.87 15.49
N GLU A 3 -54.51 18.04 15.99
CA GLU A 3 -53.10 18.42 16.06
C GLU A 3 -52.40 17.47 17.03
N THR A 4 -51.52 16.63 16.52
CA THR A 4 -50.67 15.76 17.32
C THR A 4 -49.61 16.63 18.01
N HIS A 5 -49.91 17.11 19.22
CA HIS A 5 -48.93 17.80 20.06
C HIS A 5 -48.01 16.76 20.70
N ILE A 6 -46.73 16.80 20.33
CA ILE A 6 -45.65 15.98 20.90
C ILE A 6 -45.28 16.53 22.28
N THR A 7 -45.00 15.65 23.26
CA THR A 7 -44.57 16.09 24.59
C THR A 7 -43.12 16.60 24.55
N PRO A 8 -42.70 17.47 25.49
CA PRO A 8 -41.31 17.95 25.56
C PRO A 8 -40.27 16.81 25.66
N GLU A 9 -40.64 15.69 26.27
CA GLU A 9 -39.80 14.49 26.37
C GLU A 9 -39.66 13.78 25.01
N GLN A 10 -40.75 13.71 24.24
CA GLN A 10 -40.73 13.17 22.87
C GLN A 10 -39.95 14.09 21.93
N GLU A 11 -40.06 15.41 22.08
CA GLU A 11 -39.28 16.38 21.31
C GLU A 11 -37.78 16.24 21.61
N LYS A 12 -37.39 16.14 22.88
CA LYS A 12 -36.00 15.90 23.29
C LYS A 12 -35.44 14.60 22.72
N ALA A 13 -36.17 13.50 22.82
CA ALA A 13 -35.74 12.21 22.26
C ALA A 13 -35.60 12.26 20.72
N LEU A 14 -36.45 13.03 20.04
CA LEU A 14 -36.37 13.23 18.59
C LEU A 14 -35.13 14.05 18.19
N VAL A 15 -34.79 15.09 18.96
CA VAL A 15 -33.59 15.90 18.76
C VAL A 15 -32.34 15.06 19.00
N GLU A 16 -32.26 14.33 20.13
CA GLU A 16 -31.14 13.43 20.43
C GLU A 16 -30.99 12.35 19.34
N GLY A 17 -32.10 11.79 18.85
CA GLY A 17 -32.09 10.84 17.73
C GLY A 17 -31.56 11.44 16.42
N LYS A 18 -31.91 12.69 16.11
CA LYS A 18 -31.39 13.42 14.95
C LYS A 18 -29.89 13.71 15.08
N ASP A 19 -29.43 14.10 16.26
CA ASP A 19 -28.00 14.37 16.52
C ASP A 19 -27.16 13.09 16.44
N ILE A 20 -27.68 11.97 16.95
CA ILE A 20 -27.06 10.64 16.78
C ILE A 20 -27.00 10.25 15.30
N LEU A 21 -28.04 10.54 14.53
CA LEU A 21 -28.04 10.25 13.09
C LEU A 21 -27.02 11.13 12.34
N ALA A 22 -26.97 12.43 12.64
CA ALA A 22 -26.02 13.37 12.05
C ALA A 22 -24.56 12.97 12.34
N SER A 23 -24.24 12.64 13.60
CA SER A 23 -22.90 12.17 13.97
C SER A 23 -22.49 10.87 13.27
N LYS A 24 -23.42 9.95 13.02
CA LYS A 24 -23.16 8.75 12.20
C LYS A 24 -22.93 9.10 10.73
N GLN A 25 -23.64 10.08 10.18
CA GLN A 25 -23.41 10.57 8.82
C GLN A 25 -22.01 11.20 8.69
N ASP A 26 -21.61 12.02 9.66
CA ASP A 26 -20.26 12.62 9.70
C ASP A 26 -19.17 11.55 9.74
N ALA A 27 -19.32 10.52 10.58
CA ALA A 27 -18.37 9.41 10.67
C ALA A 27 -18.27 8.63 9.34
N LEU A 28 -19.39 8.39 8.65
CA LEU A 28 -19.40 7.73 7.34
C LEU A 28 -18.69 8.56 6.27
N LEU A 29 -18.89 9.88 6.25
CA LEU A 29 -18.20 10.79 5.33
C LEU A 29 -16.68 10.77 5.57
N GLN A 30 -16.24 10.81 6.83
CA GLN A 30 -14.83 10.71 7.21
C GLN A 30 -14.21 9.36 6.79
N LEU A 31 -14.93 8.25 6.97
CA LEU A 31 -14.47 6.94 6.48
C LEU A 31 -14.36 6.92 4.95
N GLY A 32 -15.29 7.53 4.24
CA GLY A 32 -15.21 7.71 2.79
C GLY A 32 -13.97 8.51 2.36
N GLN A 33 -13.65 9.60 3.09
CA GLN A 33 -12.42 10.38 2.86
C GLN A 33 -11.16 9.54 3.08
N ILE A 34 -11.10 8.75 4.16
CA ILE A 34 -9.98 7.84 4.43
C ILE A 34 -9.84 6.81 3.30
N GLN A 35 -10.94 6.23 2.82
CA GLN A 35 -10.92 5.31 1.68
C GLN A 35 -10.39 5.98 0.40
N ALA A 36 -10.79 7.22 0.13
CA ALA A 36 -10.30 7.98 -1.01
C ALA A 36 -8.80 8.28 -0.91
N PHE A 37 -8.30 8.74 0.23
CA PHE A 37 -6.86 8.97 0.43
C PHE A 37 -6.04 7.69 0.32
N ASN A 38 -6.55 6.58 0.87
CA ASN A 38 -5.92 5.27 0.72
C ASN A 38 -5.88 4.80 -0.75
N PHE A 39 -6.88 5.15 -1.56
CA PHE A 39 -6.87 4.85 -2.99
C PHE A 39 -5.84 5.70 -3.74
N VAL A 40 -5.80 7.02 -3.49
CA VAL A 40 -4.79 7.91 -4.07
C VAL A 40 -3.38 7.44 -3.72
N GLY A 41 -3.14 7.06 -2.47
CA GLY A 41 -1.86 6.50 -2.04
C GLY A 41 -1.42 5.28 -2.85
N LYS A 42 -2.37 4.42 -3.25
CA LYS A 42 -2.06 3.25 -4.10
C LYS A 42 -1.64 3.67 -5.51
N LEU A 43 -2.34 4.62 -6.12
CA LEU A 43 -2.06 5.09 -7.49
C LEU A 43 -0.69 5.75 -7.67
N VAL A 44 -0.05 6.20 -6.58
CA VAL A 44 1.25 6.88 -6.63
C VAL A 44 2.40 5.99 -6.19
N THR A 45 2.16 4.69 -6.00
CA THR A 45 3.15 3.74 -5.46
C THR A 45 4.43 3.67 -6.29
N VAL A 46 4.31 3.52 -7.61
CA VAL A 46 5.50 3.52 -8.50
C VAL A 46 6.24 4.84 -8.42
N THR A 47 5.54 5.97 -8.45
CA THR A 47 6.14 7.31 -8.36
C THR A 47 6.90 7.52 -7.06
N GLU A 48 6.32 7.11 -5.92
CA GLU A 48 6.97 7.12 -4.61
C GLU A 48 8.29 6.34 -4.66
N LEU A 49 8.28 5.11 -5.18
CA LEU A 49 9.47 4.27 -5.25
C LEU A 49 10.55 4.84 -6.17
N LYS A 50 10.19 5.51 -7.26
CA LYS A 50 11.16 6.19 -8.14
C LYS A 50 11.86 7.34 -7.42
N ILE A 51 11.12 8.13 -6.62
CA ILE A 51 11.70 9.18 -5.78
C ILE A 51 12.61 8.55 -4.72
N VAL A 52 12.18 7.47 -4.08
CA VAL A 52 12.99 6.72 -3.11
C VAL A 52 14.30 6.22 -3.75
N GLN A 53 14.23 5.64 -4.95
CA GLN A 53 15.39 5.18 -5.69
C GLN A 53 16.37 6.34 -5.95
N GLN A 54 15.87 7.49 -6.40
CA GLN A 54 16.68 8.68 -6.64
C GLN A 54 17.37 9.17 -5.34
N ILE A 55 16.65 9.21 -4.21
CA ILE A 55 17.21 9.57 -2.90
C ILE A 55 18.31 8.58 -2.49
N LYS A 56 18.05 7.27 -2.68
CA LYS A 56 18.99 6.21 -2.33
C LYS A 56 20.29 6.29 -3.14
N GLU A 57 20.18 6.43 -4.47
CA GLU A 57 21.32 6.49 -5.39
C GLU A 57 22.14 7.75 -5.23
N SER A 58 21.48 8.91 -5.12
CA SER A 58 22.15 10.20 -4.89
C SER A 58 22.75 10.34 -3.50
N LYS A 59 22.31 9.50 -2.55
CA LYS A 59 22.64 9.60 -1.12
C LYS A 59 22.26 10.95 -0.51
N SER A 60 21.28 11.65 -1.09
CA SER A 60 20.79 12.95 -0.60
C SER A 60 20.19 12.90 0.81
N TYR A 61 19.90 11.69 1.31
CA TYR A 61 19.49 11.46 2.69
C TYR A 61 20.62 11.71 3.73
N LYS A 62 21.89 11.68 3.32
CA LYS A 62 23.01 11.88 4.26
C LYS A 62 23.05 13.33 4.70
N GLY A 63 23.17 13.55 6.01
CA GLY A 63 23.18 14.89 6.60
C GLY A 63 21.80 15.40 7.01
N LEU A 64 20.71 14.69 6.66
CA LEU A 64 19.40 14.98 7.23
C LEU A 64 19.44 14.78 8.75
N THR A 65 18.63 15.54 9.49
CA THR A 65 18.56 15.44 10.94
C THR A 65 17.17 15.07 11.41
N TYR A 66 17.07 14.21 12.42
CA TYR A 66 15.83 13.87 13.11
C TYR A 66 16.00 14.01 14.63
N ARG A 67 14.89 14.04 15.37
CA ARG A 67 14.92 13.94 16.85
C ARG A 67 14.68 12.50 17.25
N ASP A 68 15.56 11.97 18.10
CA ASP A 68 15.37 10.66 18.69
C ASP A 68 14.32 10.69 19.83
N GLU A 69 14.07 9.52 20.43
CA GLU A 69 13.11 9.34 21.53
C GLU A 69 13.47 10.17 22.78
N ASN A 70 14.73 10.61 22.92
CA ASN A 70 15.21 11.45 24.01
C ASN A 70 15.22 12.94 23.64
N GLY A 71 14.71 13.31 22.46
CA GLY A 71 14.68 14.69 21.96
C GLY A 71 16.02 15.21 21.43
N LYS A 72 17.05 14.36 21.35
CA LYS A 72 18.37 14.72 20.83
C LYS A 72 18.32 14.79 19.30
N VAL A 73 18.98 15.80 18.74
CA VAL A 73 19.17 15.91 17.29
C VAL A 73 20.25 14.93 16.85
N VAL A 74 19.89 14.04 15.93
CA VAL A 74 20.77 13.03 15.35
C VAL A 74 20.84 13.24 13.85
N THR A 75 22.03 13.04 13.27
CA THR A 75 22.26 13.13 11.83
C THR A 75 22.20 11.75 11.18
N VAL A 76 21.46 11.64 10.09
CA VAL A 76 21.39 10.44 9.25
C VAL A 76 22.70 10.26 8.51
N THR A 77 23.26 9.05 8.63
CA THR A 77 24.50 8.64 7.99
C THR A 77 24.31 7.43 7.08
N THR A 78 23.29 6.61 7.34
CA THR A 78 23.01 5.36 6.63
C THR A 78 21.65 5.38 5.93
N TRP A 79 21.50 4.50 4.93
CA TRP A 79 20.21 4.30 4.25
C TRP A 79 19.16 3.74 5.21
N GLU A 80 19.54 2.81 6.09
CA GLU A 80 18.65 2.19 7.06
C GLU A 80 18.04 3.22 8.03
N GLU A 81 18.82 4.18 8.51
CA GLU A 81 18.32 5.31 9.30
C GLU A 81 17.32 6.16 8.52
N CYS A 82 17.57 6.42 7.23
CA CYS A 82 16.63 7.15 6.38
C CYS A 82 15.31 6.37 6.24
N CYS A 83 15.37 5.06 5.96
CA CYS A 83 14.18 4.21 5.86
C CYS A 83 13.36 4.27 7.15
N LYS A 84 14.02 4.07 8.29
CA LYS A 84 13.37 4.01 9.60
C LYS A 84 12.72 5.35 9.99
N HIS A 85 13.45 6.44 9.85
CA HIS A 85 13.05 7.73 10.43
C HIS A 85 12.29 8.65 9.49
N PHE A 86 12.45 8.52 8.18
CA PHE A 86 11.80 9.38 7.19
C PHE A 86 10.79 8.64 6.32
N LEU A 87 11.08 7.38 5.94
CA LEU A 87 10.17 6.57 5.14
C LEU A 87 9.24 5.69 6.00
N SER A 88 9.40 5.71 7.33
CA SER A 88 8.63 4.91 8.29
C SER A 88 8.55 3.43 7.92
N THR A 89 9.63 2.87 7.39
CA THR A 89 9.71 1.47 6.93
C THR A 89 11.08 0.89 7.17
N ASP A 90 11.19 -0.44 7.17
CA ASP A 90 12.49 -1.10 7.27
C ASP A 90 13.21 -1.14 5.91
N VAL A 91 14.54 -1.21 5.97
CA VAL A 91 15.39 -1.23 4.76
C VAL A 91 15.11 -2.44 3.87
N GLN A 92 14.73 -3.58 4.44
CA GLN A 92 14.48 -4.80 3.66
C GLN A 92 13.21 -4.65 2.84
N ASN A 93 12.15 -4.09 3.40
CA ASN A 93 10.89 -3.84 2.71
C ASN A 93 11.11 -2.93 1.50
N ILE A 94 11.72 -1.75 1.71
CA ILE A 94 11.92 -0.79 0.63
C ILE A 94 12.85 -1.35 -0.46
N ASP A 95 13.93 -2.03 -0.08
CA ASP A 95 14.86 -2.61 -1.04
C ASP A 95 14.24 -3.75 -1.85
N ASN A 96 13.35 -4.54 -1.24
CA ASN A 96 12.59 -5.55 -1.98
C ASN A 96 11.58 -4.91 -2.94
N ARG A 97 10.89 -3.83 -2.54
CA ARG A 97 9.98 -3.07 -3.44
C ARG A 97 10.75 -2.49 -4.63
N LEU A 98 11.89 -1.84 -4.38
CA LEU A 98 12.75 -1.29 -5.43
C LEU A 98 13.26 -2.37 -6.38
N ARG A 99 13.71 -3.51 -5.84
CA ARG A 99 14.14 -4.66 -6.67
C ARG A 99 13.00 -5.19 -7.53
N ASN A 100 11.79 -5.29 -7.00
CA ASN A 100 10.63 -5.75 -7.76
C ASN A 100 10.27 -4.79 -8.87
N LEU A 101 10.25 -3.49 -8.57
CA LEU A 101 9.99 -2.47 -9.56
C LEU A 101 11.02 -2.51 -10.70
N GLN A 102 12.31 -2.63 -10.35
CA GLN A 102 13.38 -2.72 -11.33
C GLN A 102 13.32 -4.01 -12.16
N GLN A 103 12.99 -5.14 -11.54
CA GLN A 103 13.02 -6.45 -12.18
C GLN A 103 11.78 -6.72 -13.04
N PHE A 104 10.60 -6.28 -12.60
CA PHE A 104 9.33 -6.61 -13.28
C PHE A 104 8.75 -5.43 -14.09
N GLY A 105 9.29 -4.23 -13.95
CA GLY A 105 8.79 -3.03 -14.61
C GLY A 105 7.64 -2.36 -13.86
N GLU A 106 7.34 -1.12 -14.28
CA GLU A 106 6.37 -0.24 -13.60
C GLU A 106 4.93 -0.76 -13.70
N GLU A 107 4.51 -1.18 -14.89
CA GLU A 107 3.14 -1.61 -15.17
C GLU A 107 2.75 -2.85 -14.35
N PHE A 108 3.53 -3.93 -14.46
CA PHE A 108 3.26 -5.13 -13.68
C PHE A 108 3.34 -4.86 -12.18
N PHE A 109 4.33 -4.08 -11.73
CA PHE A 109 4.47 -3.81 -10.31
C PHE A 109 3.24 -3.09 -9.74
N GLU A 110 2.70 -2.11 -10.46
CA GLU A 110 1.47 -1.41 -10.11
C GLU A 110 0.28 -2.38 -10.04
N GLN A 111 0.10 -3.23 -11.05
CA GLN A 111 -0.95 -4.26 -11.06
C GLN A 111 -0.80 -5.25 -9.89
N ALA A 112 0.42 -5.67 -9.60
CA ALA A 112 0.72 -6.53 -8.47
C ALA A 112 0.36 -5.88 -7.12
N GLN A 113 0.56 -4.56 -6.97
CA GLN A 113 0.10 -3.83 -5.78
C GLN A 113 -1.43 -3.75 -5.71
N GLN A 114 -2.10 -3.49 -6.83
CA GLN A 114 -3.57 -3.41 -6.91
C GLN A 114 -4.22 -4.75 -6.54
N MET A 115 -3.71 -5.86 -7.08
CA MET A 115 -4.10 -7.24 -6.74
C MET A 115 -3.65 -7.67 -5.34
N LYS A 116 -2.82 -6.87 -4.65
CA LYS A 116 -2.23 -7.18 -3.35
C LYS A 116 -1.41 -8.47 -3.34
N LEU A 117 -0.63 -8.72 -4.40
CA LEU A 117 0.35 -9.81 -4.39
C LEU A 117 1.36 -9.59 -3.27
N GLY A 118 1.51 -10.60 -2.42
CA GLY A 118 2.30 -10.50 -1.20
C GLY A 118 3.81 -10.63 -1.47
N TYR A 119 4.60 -10.36 -0.44
CA TYR A 119 6.05 -10.53 -0.49
C TYR A 119 6.48 -11.93 -0.95
N ARG A 120 5.79 -12.99 -0.49
CA ARG A 120 6.10 -14.37 -0.86
C ARG A 120 5.86 -14.63 -2.34
N ASP A 121 4.76 -14.12 -2.88
CA ASP A 121 4.36 -14.29 -4.29
C ASP A 121 5.42 -13.64 -5.21
N LEU A 122 5.72 -12.36 -4.95
CA LEU A 122 6.74 -11.63 -5.70
C LEU A 122 8.14 -12.19 -5.50
N ARG A 123 8.44 -12.79 -4.33
CA ARG A 123 9.73 -13.48 -4.11
C ARG A 123 9.81 -14.76 -4.93
N SER A 124 8.74 -15.55 -5.00
CA SER A 124 8.69 -16.74 -5.85
C SER A 124 8.86 -16.37 -7.31
N LEU A 125 8.17 -15.33 -7.78
CA LEU A 125 8.32 -14.84 -9.15
C LEU A 125 9.78 -14.45 -9.47
N ARG A 126 10.45 -13.71 -8.58
CA ARG A 126 11.87 -13.34 -8.75
C ARG A 126 12.83 -14.54 -8.86
N GLN A 127 12.41 -15.71 -8.38
CA GLN A 127 13.23 -16.93 -8.38
C GLN A 127 13.04 -17.77 -9.65
N LEU A 128 12.04 -17.46 -10.48
CA LEU A 128 11.85 -18.13 -11.77
C LEU A 128 12.91 -17.63 -12.78
N PRO A 129 13.21 -18.40 -13.84
CA PRO A 129 13.96 -17.88 -14.99
C PRO A 129 13.27 -16.68 -15.65
N GLU A 130 14.02 -15.85 -16.37
CA GLU A 130 13.49 -14.62 -16.99
C GLU A 130 12.32 -14.90 -17.96
N GLU A 131 12.39 -15.99 -18.74
CA GLU A 131 11.31 -16.40 -19.65
C GLU A 131 10.00 -16.70 -18.91
N ASP A 132 10.09 -17.40 -17.77
CA ASP A 132 8.94 -17.73 -16.94
C ASP A 132 8.41 -16.51 -16.17
N GLN A 133 9.29 -15.57 -15.80
CA GLN A 133 8.87 -14.29 -15.25
C GLN A 133 8.02 -13.53 -16.26
N ALA A 134 8.48 -13.44 -17.51
CA ALA A 134 7.75 -12.78 -18.59
C ALA A 134 6.38 -13.44 -18.82
N LEU A 135 6.30 -14.77 -18.83
CA LEU A 135 5.04 -15.50 -18.97
C LEU A 135 4.02 -15.14 -17.88
N VAL A 136 4.46 -14.97 -16.63
CA VAL A 136 3.57 -14.53 -15.53
C VAL A 136 3.17 -13.08 -15.72
N ILE A 137 4.12 -12.20 -16.02
CA ILE A 137 3.94 -10.76 -16.15
C ILE A 137 2.94 -10.42 -17.27
N GLU A 138 3.03 -11.11 -18.40
CA GLU A 138 2.22 -10.90 -19.60
C GLU A 138 0.97 -11.77 -19.64
N SER A 139 0.64 -12.48 -18.54
CA SER A 139 -0.51 -13.38 -18.50
C SER A 139 -1.85 -12.63 -18.47
N GLU A 140 -2.86 -13.22 -19.10
CA GLU A 140 -4.26 -12.74 -19.02
C GLU A 140 -4.76 -12.63 -17.57
N ALA A 141 -4.19 -13.42 -16.64
CA ALA A 141 -4.52 -13.35 -15.22
C ALA A 141 -4.11 -12.00 -14.60
N VAL A 142 -2.99 -11.42 -15.03
CA VAL A 142 -2.57 -10.08 -14.60
C VAL A 142 -3.51 -9.03 -15.17
N GLU A 143 -3.84 -9.11 -16.46
CA GLU A 143 -4.76 -8.17 -17.13
C GLU A 143 -6.16 -8.21 -16.51
N ALA A 144 -6.64 -9.39 -16.14
CA ALA A 144 -7.92 -9.59 -15.47
C ALA A 144 -7.92 -9.20 -13.99
N GLY A 145 -6.75 -8.91 -13.40
CA GLY A 145 -6.61 -8.66 -11.96
C GLY A 145 -6.87 -9.89 -11.09
N ASP A 146 -6.74 -11.11 -11.64
CA ASP A 146 -6.98 -12.36 -10.93
C ASP A 146 -5.73 -12.80 -10.15
N LYS A 147 -5.68 -12.33 -8.91
CA LYS A 147 -4.61 -12.63 -7.97
C LYS A 147 -4.36 -14.13 -7.79
N ASP A 148 -5.41 -14.93 -7.70
CA ASP A 148 -5.28 -16.35 -7.35
C ASP A 148 -4.79 -17.15 -8.55
N ALA A 149 -5.25 -16.81 -9.76
CA ALA A 149 -4.70 -17.36 -11.00
C ALA A 149 -3.22 -16.99 -11.20
N VAL A 150 -2.81 -15.74 -10.93
CA VAL A 150 -1.39 -15.34 -11.00
C VAL A 150 -0.53 -16.15 -10.03
N LYS A 151 -1.01 -16.35 -8.79
CA LYS A 151 -0.29 -17.17 -7.80
C LYS A 151 -0.16 -18.62 -8.24
N GLN A 152 -1.23 -19.21 -8.74
CA GLN A 152 -1.22 -20.58 -9.23
C GLN A 152 -0.21 -20.74 -10.37
N LEU A 153 -0.18 -19.81 -11.32
CA LEU A 153 0.79 -19.83 -12.42
C LEU A 153 2.24 -19.77 -11.91
N ILE A 154 2.53 -18.90 -10.94
CA ILE A 154 3.86 -18.82 -10.31
C ILE A 154 4.24 -20.16 -9.65
N ASP A 155 3.32 -20.79 -8.93
CA ASP A 155 3.57 -22.04 -8.22
C ASP A 155 3.76 -23.22 -9.19
N ASP A 156 3.01 -23.28 -10.29
CA ASP A 156 3.13 -24.30 -11.33
C ASP A 156 4.49 -24.22 -12.04
N LEU A 157 4.92 -23.02 -12.45
CA LEU A 157 6.23 -22.79 -13.05
C LEU A 157 7.36 -23.13 -12.08
N LYS A 158 7.22 -22.74 -10.81
CA LYS A 158 8.18 -23.09 -9.76
C LYS A 158 8.28 -24.59 -9.52
N ALA A 159 7.17 -25.32 -9.63
CA ALA A 159 7.15 -26.77 -9.50
C ALA A 159 7.80 -27.46 -10.69
N LYS A 160 7.66 -26.91 -11.91
CA LYS A 160 8.34 -27.39 -13.13
C LYS A 160 9.86 -27.32 -12.97
N HIS A 161 10.40 -26.17 -12.56
CA HIS A 161 11.85 -25.97 -12.36
C HIS A 161 12.47 -26.78 -11.22
N LYS A 162 11.67 -27.31 -10.29
CA LYS A 162 12.18 -28.21 -9.23
C LYS A 162 12.33 -29.65 -9.69
N LYS A 163 11.66 -30.03 -10.78
CA LYS A 163 11.67 -31.39 -11.32
C LYS A 163 12.73 -31.58 -12.41
N GLU A 164 13.22 -30.47 -12.98
CA GLU A 164 14.35 -30.40 -13.90
C GLU A 164 15.67 -30.30 -13.13
#